data_AF-A0A7X5FCG0-F1
#
_entry.id   AF-A0A7X5FCG0-F1
#
_cell.length_a   1.000
_cell.length_b   1.000
_cell.length_c   1.000
_cell.angle_alpha   90.00
_cell.angle_beta   90.00
_cell.angle_gamma   90.00
#
_symmetry.space_group_name_H-M   'P 1'
#
loop_
_entity.id
_entity.type
_entity.pdbx_description
1 polymer ?
#
loop_
_entity_poly.entity_id
_entity_poly.type
_entity_poly.pdbx_seq_one_letter_code
_entity_poly.pdbx_strand_id
1 'polypeptide(L)'
;MKTNKGFTLIELLVVIAIIGILSSVVLASLNSARSSGEDARVKANLANARAQAELYYNGTGDGDYAGVCTASDGIGGFISGFTGAICNGGDTSEKIGWALSAPLSGDSEFFCVDYTGQATTISTQIEDTETVISCG
;
A
#
# COMPACT_ATOMS: atom_id res chain seq x y z
N MET A 1 -60.56 9.63 -21.67
CA MET A 1 -59.60 9.89 -22.76
C MET A 1 -58.20 9.95 -22.14
N LYS A 2 -57.30 9.03 -22.46
CA LYS A 2 -55.93 9.01 -21.91
C LYS A 2 -55.03 9.89 -22.78
N THR A 3 -54.53 11.00 -22.24
CA THR A 3 -53.54 11.86 -22.91
C THR A 3 -52.15 11.24 -22.75
N ASN A 4 -51.58 10.70 -23.82
CA ASN A 4 -50.18 10.31 -23.84
C ASN A 4 -49.33 11.58 -23.95
N LYS A 5 -48.63 11.95 -22.87
CA LYS A 5 -47.62 13.01 -22.89
C LYS A 5 -46.31 12.39 -23.39
N GLY A 6 -45.83 12.83 -24.55
CA GLY A 6 -44.49 12.49 -25.04
C GLY A 6 -43.44 13.40 -24.42
N PHE A 7 -42.24 12.87 -24.20
CA PHE A 7 -41.06 13.66 -23.82
C PHE A 7 -40.60 14.49 -25.02
N THR A 8 -40.21 15.75 -24.80
CA THR A 8 -39.65 16.58 -25.85
C THR A 8 -38.16 16.27 -26.07
N LEU A 9 -37.67 16.47 -27.30
CA LEU A 9 -36.25 16.27 -27.62
C LEU A 9 -35.34 17.21 -26.81
N ILE A 10 -35.81 18.41 -26.48
CA ILE A 10 -35.05 19.39 -25.68
C ILE A 10 -34.93 18.96 -24.22
N GLU A 11 -35.97 18.31 -23.65
CA GLU A 11 -35.90 17.74 -22.30
C GLU A 11 -34.84 16.64 -22.22
N LEU A 12 -34.76 15.76 -23.22
CA LEU A 12 -33.74 14.72 -23.26
C LEU A 12 -32.33 15.29 -23.43
N LEU A 13 -32.18 16.35 -24.24
CA LEU A 13 -30.90 17.00 -24.49
C LEU A 13 -30.35 17.69 -23.23
N VAL A 14 -31.19 18.39 -22.48
CA VAL A 14 -30.78 19.04 -21.22
C VAL A 14 -30.34 18.01 -20.17
N VAL A 15 -31.02 16.87 -20.09
CA VAL A 15 -30.70 15.82 -19.11
C VAL A 15 -29.31 15.23 -19.36
N ILE A 16 -28.99 14.86 -20.61
CA ILE A 16 -27.66 14.32 -20.93
C ILE A 16 -26.56 15.37 -20.72
N ALA A 17 -26.86 16.65 -20.94
CA ALA A 17 -25.92 17.73 -20.68
C ALA A 17 -25.61 17.86 -19.18
N ILE A 18 -26.64 17.80 -18.31
CA ILE A 18 -26.45 17.86 -16.85
C ILE A 18 -25.73 16.62 -16.33
N ILE A 19 -26.11 15.41 -16.79
CA ILE A 19 -25.41 14.17 -16.41
C ILE A 19 -23.94 14.23 -16.83
N GLY A 20 -23.64 14.77 -18.02
CA GLY A 20 -22.27 14.98 -18.48
C GLY A 20 -21.44 15.84 -17.52
N ILE A 21 -21.99 16.98 -17.08
CA ILE A 21 -21.31 17.88 -16.13
C ILE A 21 -21.12 17.22 -14.75
N LEU A 22 -22.15 16.55 -14.23
CA LEU A 22 -22.06 15.89 -12.93
C LEU A 22 -21.08 14.70 -12.95
N SER A 23 -21.05 13.95 -14.04
CA SER A 23 -20.19 12.77 -14.18
C SER A 23 -18.70 13.09 -14.18
N SER A 24 -18.29 14.24 -14.74
CA SER A 24 -16.87 14.63 -14.80
C SER A 24 -16.31 14.97 -13.42
N VAL A 25 -17.07 15.67 -12.59
CA VAL A 25 -16.68 16.03 -11.21
C VAL A 25 -16.58 14.76 -10.35
N VAL A 26 -17.56 13.87 -10.46
CA VAL A 26 -17.57 12.61 -9.71
C VAL A 26 -16.37 11.74 -10.08
N LEU A 27 -16.04 11.63 -11.37
CA LEU A 27 -14.91 10.81 -11.83
C LEU A 27 -13.57 11.32 -11.28
N ALA A 28 -13.35 12.64 -11.27
CA ALA A 28 -12.15 13.24 -10.69
C ALA A 28 -12.02 12.93 -9.18
N SER A 29 -13.12 13.06 -8.43
CA SER A 29 -13.14 12.76 -7.00
C SER A 29 -12.89 11.27 -6.70
N LEU A 30 -13.44 10.37 -7.53
CA LEU A 30 -13.30 8.94 -7.36
C LEU A 30 -11.86 8.47 -7.60
N ASN A 31 -11.17 9.07 -8.58
CA ASN A 31 -9.77 8.70 -8.86
C ASN A 31 -8.85 9.02 -7.67
N SER A 32 -9.01 10.20 -7.06
CA SER A 32 -8.27 10.57 -5.85
C SER A 32 -8.62 9.66 -4.66
N ALA A 33 -9.92 9.39 -4.43
CA ALA A 33 -10.36 8.52 -3.35
C ALA A 33 -9.81 7.09 -3.50
N ARG A 34 -9.74 6.57 -4.73
CA ARG A 34 -9.14 5.26 -5.01
C ARG A 34 -7.64 5.22 -4.69
N SER A 35 -6.90 6.25 -5.11
CA SER A 35 -5.47 6.41 -4.81
C SER A 35 -5.21 6.38 -3.30
N SER A 36 -5.93 7.21 -2.54
CA SER A 36 -5.78 7.27 -1.09
C SER A 36 -6.21 5.99 -0.38
N GLY A 37 -7.21 5.27 -0.92
CA GLY A 37 -7.61 3.96 -0.41
C GLY A 37 -6.55 2.88 -0.62
N GLU A 38 -5.84 2.93 -1.74
CA GLU A 38 -4.70 2.05 -2.01
C GLU A 38 -3.53 2.33 -1.06
N ASP A 39 -3.18 3.59 -0.84
CA ASP A 39 -2.16 3.99 0.13
C ASP A 39 -2.50 3.52 1.55
N ALA A 40 -3.77 3.68 1.96
CA ALA A 40 -4.24 3.23 3.26
C ALA A 40 -4.10 1.71 3.42
N ARG A 41 -4.40 0.95 2.36
CA ARG A 41 -4.21 -0.51 2.33
C ARG A 41 -2.73 -0.88 2.46
N VAL A 42 -1.83 -0.20 1.76
CA VAL A 42 -0.37 -0.42 1.87
C VAL A 42 0.08 -0.19 3.30
N LYS A 43 -0.24 0.98 3.87
CA LYS A 43 0.13 1.34 5.26
C LYS A 43 -0.41 0.34 6.28
N ALA A 44 -1.66 -0.09 6.14
CA ALA A 44 -2.26 -1.07 7.04
C ALA A 44 -1.56 -2.43 6.93
N ASN A 45 -1.22 -2.87 5.72
CA ASN A 45 -0.58 -4.16 5.53
C ASN A 45 0.86 -4.17 6.05
N LEU A 46 1.62 -3.08 5.85
CA LEU A 46 2.96 -2.90 6.44
C LEU A 46 2.91 -2.86 7.97
N ALA A 47 1.89 -2.24 8.57
CA ALA A 47 1.70 -2.28 10.02
C ALA A 47 1.44 -3.70 10.54
N ASN A 48 0.67 -4.52 9.81
CA ASN A 48 0.48 -5.93 10.14
C ASN A 48 1.77 -6.74 9.96
N ALA A 49 2.56 -6.45 8.91
CA ALA A 49 3.86 -7.09 8.71
C ALA A 49 4.79 -6.85 9.90
N ARG A 50 4.83 -5.64 10.46
CA ARG A 50 5.59 -5.38 11.69
C ARG A 50 5.15 -6.28 12.84
N ALA A 51 3.85 -6.38 13.09
CA ALA A 51 3.35 -7.26 14.14
C ALA A 51 3.76 -8.72 13.90
N GLN A 52 3.72 -9.20 12.65
CA GLN A 52 4.18 -10.55 12.29
C GLN A 52 5.68 -10.72 12.50
N ALA A 53 6.50 -9.71 12.20
CA ALA A 53 7.94 -9.76 12.45
C ALA A 53 8.23 -9.90 13.95
N GLU A 54 7.52 -9.18 14.82
CA GLU A 54 7.66 -9.32 16.28
C GLU A 54 7.25 -10.73 16.76
N LEU A 55 6.22 -11.34 16.13
CA LEU A 55 5.85 -12.73 16.42
C LEU A 55 6.95 -13.71 15.98
N TYR A 56 7.58 -13.45 14.83
CA TYR A 56 8.70 -14.23 14.33
C TYR A 56 9.89 -14.16 15.31
N TYR A 57 10.26 -12.95 15.74
CA TYR A 57 11.33 -12.70 16.70
C TYR A 57 11.16 -13.50 18.01
N ASN A 58 9.95 -13.49 18.56
CA ASN A 58 9.62 -14.22 19.80
C ASN A 58 9.38 -15.73 19.59
N GLY A 59 9.29 -16.17 18.34
CA GLY A 59 9.00 -17.55 17.95
C GLY A 59 10.20 -18.19 17.26
N THR A 60 10.06 -18.47 15.97
CA THR A 60 11.05 -19.19 15.15
C THR A 60 12.38 -18.46 15.01
N GLY A 61 12.38 -17.13 15.12
CA GLY A 61 13.59 -16.31 15.08
C GLY A 61 14.46 -16.38 16.34
N ASP A 62 13.96 -16.98 17.44
CA ASP A 62 14.69 -17.20 18.69
C ASP A 62 15.45 -15.97 19.22
N GLY A 63 14.79 -14.80 19.19
CA GLY A 63 15.39 -13.53 19.59
C GLY A 63 16.20 -12.83 18.51
N ASP A 64 16.03 -13.21 17.24
CA ASP A 64 16.62 -12.60 16.06
C ASP A 64 15.59 -12.44 14.92
N TYR A 65 15.91 -11.58 13.96
CA TYR A 65 15.16 -11.34 12.73
C TYR A 65 15.78 -12.03 11.51
N ALA A 66 16.79 -12.87 11.69
CA ALA A 66 17.43 -13.58 10.59
C ALA A 66 16.40 -14.39 9.77
N GLY A 67 16.36 -14.17 8.45
CA GLY A 67 15.43 -14.84 7.55
C GLY A 67 13.97 -14.35 7.62
N VAL A 68 13.65 -13.30 8.39
CA VAL A 68 12.26 -12.82 8.55
C VAL A 68 11.57 -12.48 7.23
N CYS A 69 12.32 -12.03 6.21
CA CYS A 69 11.77 -11.69 4.90
C CYS A 69 11.35 -12.92 4.07
N THR A 70 11.93 -14.10 4.34
CA THR A 70 11.78 -15.30 3.50
C THR A 70 11.15 -16.49 4.23
N ALA A 71 11.16 -16.48 5.57
CA ALA A 71 10.55 -17.50 6.39
C ALA A 71 9.03 -17.61 6.15
N SER A 72 8.49 -18.84 6.19
CA SER A 72 7.06 -19.10 5.96
C SER A 72 6.15 -18.47 7.01
N ASP A 73 6.66 -18.28 8.22
CA ASP A 73 6.04 -17.61 9.35
C ASP A 73 6.65 -16.22 9.60
N GLY A 74 7.49 -15.75 8.68
CA GLY A 74 7.98 -14.38 8.65
C GLY A 74 7.03 -13.45 7.89
N ILE A 75 7.58 -12.39 7.33
CA ILE A 75 6.82 -11.35 6.64
C ILE A 75 6.76 -11.52 5.12
N GLY A 76 7.33 -12.59 4.57
CA GLY A 76 7.36 -12.85 3.12
C GLY A 76 5.98 -12.85 2.45
N GLY A 77 4.96 -13.32 3.15
CA GLY A 77 3.57 -13.30 2.67
C GLY A 77 3.01 -11.88 2.49
N PHE A 78 3.47 -10.92 3.29
CA PHE A 78 3.05 -9.52 3.22
C PHE A 78 3.66 -8.79 2.01
N ILE A 79 4.88 -9.17 1.63
CA ILE A 79 5.57 -8.66 0.44
C ILE A 79 4.85 -9.12 -0.84
N SER A 80 4.49 -10.40 -0.88
CA SER A 80 3.88 -11.06 -2.05
C SER A 80 2.54 -10.44 -2.46
N GLY A 81 1.89 -9.71 -1.55
CA GLY A 81 0.63 -9.01 -1.79
C GLY A 81 0.75 -7.67 -2.50
N PHE A 82 1.98 -7.14 -2.69
CA PHE A 82 2.21 -5.85 -3.36
C PHE A 82 3.34 -5.92 -4.37
N THR A 83 3.01 -5.59 -5.61
CA THR A 83 4.02 -5.33 -6.65
C THR A 83 4.96 -4.23 -6.18
N GLY A 84 6.26 -4.50 -6.26
CA GLY A 84 7.30 -3.54 -5.92
C GLY A 84 7.56 -3.41 -4.42
N ALA A 85 6.94 -4.19 -3.54
CA ALA A 85 7.38 -4.24 -2.15
C ALA A 85 8.74 -4.93 -2.04
N ILE A 86 9.62 -4.37 -1.22
CA ILE A 86 10.93 -4.93 -0.90
C ILE A 86 11.03 -5.06 0.61
N CYS A 87 11.35 -6.27 1.05
CA CYS A 87 11.82 -6.53 2.39
C CYS A 87 13.32 -6.72 2.33
N ASN A 88 14.02 -6.05 3.23
CA ASN A 88 15.42 -6.30 3.46
C ASN A 88 15.58 -6.65 4.95
N GLY A 89 16.12 -7.83 5.20
CA GLY A 89 16.40 -8.38 6.52
C GLY A 89 17.57 -9.34 6.35
N GLY A 90 18.41 -9.46 7.38
CA GLY A 90 19.58 -10.34 7.26
C GLY A 90 19.18 -11.77 7.00
N ASP A 91 19.81 -12.41 6.00
CA ASP A 91 19.83 -13.87 5.90
C ASP A 91 20.80 -14.50 6.91
N THR A 92 21.56 -13.68 7.62
CA THR A 92 22.51 -14.07 8.67
C THR A 92 22.32 -13.18 9.91
N SER A 93 22.64 -13.70 11.09
CA SER A 93 22.61 -12.98 12.37
C SER A 93 23.58 -11.79 12.47
N GLU A 94 24.20 -11.38 11.36
CA GLU A 94 25.02 -10.17 11.27
C GLU A 94 24.19 -8.93 10.97
N LYS A 95 23.02 -9.05 10.31
CA LYS A 95 22.10 -7.91 10.17
C LYS A 95 21.12 -7.89 11.35
N ILE A 96 21.26 -6.86 12.18
CA ILE A 96 20.55 -6.66 13.46
C ILE A 96 19.06 -6.26 13.33
N GLY A 97 18.45 -6.41 12.15
CA GLY A 97 17.08 -5.99 11.94
C GLY A 97 16.57 -6.15 10.52
N TRP A 98 15.38 -5.61 10.28
CA TRP A 98 14.67 -5.66 9.00
C TRP A 98 13.97 -4.33 8.69
N ALA A 99 13.80 -4.04 7.40
CA ALA A 99 12.90 -3.01 6.92
C ALA A 99 12.07 -3.54 5.74
N LEU A 100 10.84 -3.06 5.64
CA LEU A 100 9.91 -3.36 4.57
C LEU A 100 9.44 -2.05 3.97
N SER A 101 9.61 -1.90 2.67
CA SER A 101 9.08 -0.76 1.90
C SER A 101 8.13 -1.23 0.82
N ALA A 102 7.11 -0.42 0.54
CA ALA A 102 6.17 -0.66 -0.55
C ALA A 102 5.82 0.66 -1.24
N PRO A 103 5.61 0.64 -2.57
CA PRO A 103 5.26 1.84 -3.30
C PRO A 103 3.88 2.36 -2.88
N LEU A 104 3.76 3.68 -2.81
CA LEU A 104 2.50 4.40 -2.71
C LEU A 104 1.93 4.68 -4.10
N SER A 105 0.64 5.03 -4.15
CA SER A 105 -0.03 5.37 -5.39
C SER A 105 0.69 6.52 -6.12
N GLY A 106 1.09 6.27 -7.38
CA GLY A 106 1.91 7.21 -8.16
C GLY A 106 3.40 6.86 -8.26
N ASP A 107 3.85 5.74 -7.68
CA ASP A 107 5.16 5.08 -7.85
C ASP A 107 6.40 5.96 -7.57
N SER A 108 6.21 7.14 -6.99
CA SER A 108 7.28 8.13 -6.73
C SER A 108 7.67 8.22 -5.26
N GLU A 109 6.89 7.59 -4.38
CA GLU A 109 7.10 7.55 -2.95
C GLU A 109 6.85 6.12 -2.45
N PHE A 110 7.56 5.75 -1.39
CA PHE A 110 7.43 4.44 -0.75
C PHE A 110 7.07 4.65 0.71
N PHE A 111 6.18 3.82 1.23
CA PHE A 111 5.98 3.73 2.67
C PHE A 111 6.90 2.65 3.22
N CYS A 112 7.64 2.99 4.27
CA CYS A 112 8.63 2.11 4.88
C CYS A 112 8.34 1.91 6.36
N VAL A 113 8.46 0.66 6.81
CA VAL A 113 8.44 0.27 8.22
C VAL A 113 9.65 -0.59 8.56
N ASP A 114 10.24 -0.41 9.74
CA ASP A 114 11.39 -1.21 10.19
C ASP A 114 11.25 -1.79 11.61
N TYR A 115 12.28 -2.52 12.03
CA TYR A 115 12.41 -3.14 13.35
C TYR A 115 12.55 -2.15 14.52
N THR A 116 12.88 -0.88 14.26
CA THR A 116 13.04 0.14 15.31
C THR A 116 11.71 0.79 15.70
N GLY A 117 10.65 0.52 14.95
CA GLY A 117 9.35 1.16 15.14
C GLY A 117 9.08 2.33 14.19
N GLN A 118 10.03 2.72 13.34
CA GLN A 118 9.87 3.82 12.37
C GLN A 118 8.84 3.50 11.29
N ALA A 119 7.93 4.43 11.00
CA ALA A 119 6.93 4.29 9.96
C ALA A 119 6.84 5.60 9.19
N THR A 120 7.50 5.67 8.03
CA THR A 120 7.71 6.92 7.31
C THR A 120 7.57 6.74 5.80
N THR A 121 7.47 7.87 5.10
CA THR A 121 7.48 7.90 3.62
C THR A 121 8.87 8.29 3.15
N ILE A 122 9.42 7.53 2.21
CA ILE A 122 10.74 7.71 1.63
C ILE A 122 10.62 7.91 0.12
N SER A 123 11.50 8.73 -0.45
CA SER A 123 11.54 9.03 -1.89
C SER A 123 12.40 8.06 -2.70
N THR A 124 13.21 7.25 -2.02
CA THR A 124 14.04 6.19 -2.60
C THR A 124 13.69 4.88 -1.92
N GLN A 125 13.54 3.81 -2.69
CA GLN A 125 13.26 2.50 -2.15
C GLN A 125 14.45 1.98 -1.32
N ILE A 126 14.18 1.15 -0.31
CA ILE A 126 15.26 0.50 0.45
C ILE A 126 16.05 -0.45 -0.45
N GLU A 127 17.38 -0.48 -0.29
CA GLU A 127 18.28 -1.35 -1.05
C GLU A 127 18.82 -2.49 -0.18
N ASP A 128 19.14 -3.64 -0.79
CA ASP A 128 19.65 -4.86 -0.11
C ASP A 128 21.15 -4.78 0.27
N THR A 129 21.80 -3.63 0.04
CA THR A 129 23.26 -3.48 0.11
C THR A 129 23.78 -2.92 1.43
N GLU A 130 22.91 -2.47 2.34
CA GLU A 130 23.32 -1.85 3.61
C GLU A 130 23.47 -2.86 4.76
N THR A 131 24.47 -2.62 5.63
CA THR A 131 24.74 -3.39 6.85
C THR A 131 23.76 -3.09 7.98
N VAL A 132 23.14 -1.91 7.96
CA VAL A 132 22.03 -1.52 8.84
C VAL A 132 20.87 -1.15 7.94
N ILE A 133 19.77 -1.87 8.07
CA ILE A 133 18.62 -1.72 7.19
C ILE A 133 17.55 -0.99 7.98
N SER A 134 17.40 0.30 7.72
CA SER A 134 16.46 1.19 8.42
C SER A 134 15.64 1.98 7.40
N CYS A 135 14.45 2.44 7.79
CA CYS A 135 13.66 3.36 6.98
C CYS A 135 14.17 4.82 7.00
N GLY A 136 15.34 5.05 7.61
CA GLY A 136 16.01 6.33 7.78
C GLY A 136 17.01 6.30 8.92
#